data_AF-A0AA42BMI1-F1
#
_entry.id   AF-A0AA42BMI1-F1
#
_cell.length_a   1.000
_cell.length_b   1.000
_cell.length_c   1.000
_cell.angle_alpha   90.00
_cell.angle_beta   90.00
_cell.angle_gamma   90.00
#
_symmetry.space_group_name_H-M   'P 1'
#
loop_
_entity.id
_entity.type
_entity.pdbx_description
1 polymer ?
#
loop_
_entity_poly.entity_id
_entity_poly.type
_entity_poly.pdbx_seq_one_letter_code
_entity_poly.pdbx_strand_id
1 'polypeptide(L)'
;LASVTHVIGELNQNDTVTFTRNGDTVLSDSRVAYRTIWAETTYAMQTLRDNPSCAEQEHKAKQDAADPGLHAKLSYDINHDVAAPYIAKGI
;
A
#
# COMPACT_ATOMS: atom_id res chain seq x y z
N LEU A 1 32.93 -5.56 2.59
CA LEU A 1 31.47 -5.37 2.46
C LEU A 1 31.10 -4.18 1.57
N ALA A 2 31.66 -2.98 1.78
CA ALA A 2 31.36 -1.80 0.95
C ALA A 2 31.71 -1.94 -0.56
N SER A 3 32.58 -2.88 -0.94
CA SER A 3 32.99 -3.11 -2.33
C SER A 3 32.01 -3.95 -3.17
N VAL A 4 30.91 -4.43 -2.58
CA VAL A 4 29.91 -5.30 -3.25
C VAL A 4 28.47 -4.81 -3.02
N THR A 5 28.31 -3.55 -2.63
CA THR A 5 27.01 -2.95 -2.31
C THR A 5 26.89 -1.60 -3.01
N HIS A 6 25.72 -1.31 -3.58
CA HIS A 6 25.44 -0.05 -4.27
C HIS A 6 24.18 0.60 -3.70
N VAL A 7 24.23 1.92 -3.50
CA VAL A 7 23.03 2.72 -3.21
C VAL A 7 22.29 2.90 -4.53
N ILE A 8 21.01 2.55 -4.56
CA ILE A 8 20.18 2.54 -5.78
C ILE A 8 19.13 3.66 -5.84
N GLY A 9 18.98 4.45 -4.77
CA GLY A 9 18.04 5.57 -4.75
C GLY A 9 17.55 5.92 -3.35
N GLU A 10 16.52 6.76 -3.32
CA GLU A 10 15.86 7.28 -2.13
C GLU A 10 14.36 7.47 -2.37
N LEU A 11 13.60 7.75 -1.31
CA LEU A 11 12.17 8.06 -1.41
C LEU A 11 11.96 9.53 -1.81
N ASN A 12 10.88 9.80 -2.52
CA ASN A 12 10.43 11.16 -2.85
C ASN A 12 8.96 11.37 -2.43
N GLN A 13 8.49 12.62 -2.53
CA GLN A 13 7.12 13.02 -2.15
C GLN A 13 6.19 13.22 -3.36
N ASN A 14 6.63 12.88 -4.57
CA ASN A 14 5.97 13.25 -5.82
C ASN A 14 5.21 12.08 -6.49
N ASP A 15 4.93 10.99 -5.77
CA ASP A 15 4.33 9.74 -6.27
C ASP A 15 4.95 9.25 -7.59
N THR A 16 6.25 9.47 -7.79
CA THR A 16 6.92 9.16 -9.06
C THR A 16 8.03 8.15 -8.80
N VAL A 17 8.14 7.14 -9.67
CA VAL A 17 9.28 6.22 -9.70
C VAL A 17 10.15 6.59 -10.89
N THR A 18 11.37 7.07 -10.61
CA THR A 18 12.32 7.52 -11.63
C THR A 18 13.58 6.68 -11.56
N PHE A 19 13.96 6.11 -12.70
CA PHE A 19 15.23 5.45 -12.92
C PHE A 19 16.16 6.39 -13.67
N THR A 20 17.37 6.57 -13.16
CA THR A 20 18.40 7.38 -13.81
C THR A 20 19.64 6.53 -14.10
N ARG A 21 20.38 6.92 -15.13
CA ARG A 21 21.68 6.34 -15.46
C ARG A 21 22.62 7.48 -15.82
N ASN A 22 23.73 7.61 -15.09
CA ASN A 22 24.70 8.69 -15.26
C ASN A 22 24.09 10.10 -15.18
N GLY A 23 23.01 10.27 -14.41
CA GLY A 23 22.29 11.54 -14.27
C GLY A 23 21.13 11.72 -15.25
N ASP A 24 21.06 10.92 -16.31
CA ASP A 24 19.98 11.00 -17.28
C ASP A 24 18.81 10.10 -16.89
N THR A 25 17.58 10.63 -16.96
CA THR A 25 16.36 9.84 -16.74
C THR A 25 16.16 8.84 -17.87
N VAL A 26 16.10 7.55 -17.53
CA VAL A 26 15.87 6.47 -18.50
C VAL A 26 14.43 5.96 -18.50
N LEU A 27 13.75 6.06 -17.35
CA LEU A 27 12.36 5.67 -17.20
C LEU A 27 11.77 6.46 -16.03
N SER A 28 10.60 7.06 -16.23
CA SER A 28 9.91 7.79 -15.16
C SER A 28 8.41 7.79 -15.43
N ASP A 29 7.65 7.41 -14.42
CA ASP A 29 6.18 7.50 -14.41
C ASP A 29 5.69 7.57 -12.96
N SER A 30 4.40 7.86 -12.79
CA SER A 30 3.73 7.75 -11.50
C SER A 30 3.82 6.32 -10.96
N ARG A 31 4.01 6.21 -9.65
CA ARG A 31 3.92 4.93 -8.93
C ARG A 31 2.54 4.30 -9.13
N VAL A 32 1.48 5.12 -9.20
CA VAL A 32 0.12 4.65 -9.52
C VAL A 32 0.06 3.95 -10.88
N ALA A 33 0.67 4.51 -11.93
CA ALA A 33 0.67 3.88 -13.26
C ALA A 33 1.33 2.50 -13.21
N TYR A 34 2.52 2.39 -12.60
CA TYR A 34 3.19 1.09 -12.45
C TYR A 34 2.40 0.09 -11.60
N ARG A 35 1.78 0.54 -10.50
CA ARG A 35 0.91 -0.31 -9.68
C ARG A 35 -0.32 -0.79 -10.44
N THR A 36 -0.88 0.08 -11.29
CA THR A 36 -2.05 -0.23 -12.12
C THR A 36 -1.72 -1.33 -13.11
N ILE A 37 -0.61 -1.19 -13.85
CA ILE A 37 -0.09 -2.21 -14.78
C ILE A 37 0.15 -3.53 -14.03
N TRP A 38 0.82 -3.47 -12.87
CA TRP A 38 1.09 -4.64 -12.05
C TRP A 38 -0.18 -5.41 -11.63
N ALA A 39 -1.30 -4.70 -11.45
CA ALA A 39 -2.57 -5.29 -11.03
C ALA A 39 -3.42 -5.88 -12.18
N GLU A 40 -3.05 -5.68 -13.45
CA GLU A 40 -3.86 -6.09 -14.61
C GLU A 40 -4.14 -7.59 -14.64
N THR A 41 -3.14 -8.42 -14.33
CA THR A 41 -3.31 -9.88 -14.35
C THR A 41 -4.33 -10.35 -13.32
N THR A 42 -4.29 -9.81 -12.09
CA THR A 42 -5.29 -10.18 -11.07
C THR A 42 -6.66 -9.66 -11.43
N TYR A 43 -6.76 -8.44 -12.00
CA TYR A 43 -8.02 -7.89 -12.46
C TYR A 43 -8.66 -8.76 -13.55
N ALA A 44 -7.89 -9.18 -14.56
CA ALA A 44 -8.38 -10.06 -15.63
C ALA A 44 -8.89 -11.39 -15.08
N MET A 45 -8.15 -12.01 -14.16
CA MET A 45 -8.56 -13.27 -13.53
C MET A 45 -9.83 -13.11 -12.67
N GLN A 46 -9.91 -12.05 -11.86
CA GLN A 46 -11.09 -11.76 -11.04
C GLN A 46 -12.32 -11.45 -11.90
N THR A 47 -12.14 -10.78 -13.03
CA THR A 47 -13.23 -10.48 -13.97
C THR A 47 -13.83 -11.74 -14.58
N LEU A 48 -13.00 -12.76 -14.85
CA LEU A 48 -13.43 -14.04 -15.41
C LEU A 48 -14.02 -14.99 -14.36
N ARG A 49 -13.54 -14.93 -13.12
CA ARG A 49 -13.89 -15.89 -12.05
C ARG A 49 -15.00 -15.39 -11.13
N ASP A 50 -15.00 -14.10 -10.83
CA ASP A 50 -15.82 -13.48 -9.78
C ASP A 50 -16.90 -12.57 -10.40
N ASN A 51 -17.46 -11.63 -9.63
CA ASN A 51 -18.37 -10.62 -10.18
C ASN A 51 -17.55 -9.52 -10.91
N PRO A 52 -17.75 -9.31 -12.23
CA PRO A 52 -17.00 -8.30 -12.98
C PRO A 52 -17.09 -6.89 -12.41
N SER A 53 -18.26 -6.51 -11.84
CA SER A 53 -18.45 -5.20 -11.21
C SER A 53 -17.59 -5.03 -9.97
N CYS A 54 -17.45 -6.08 -9.15
CA CYS A 54 -16.56 -6.06 -7.98
C CYS A 54 -15.09 -5.99 -8.41
N ALA A 55 -14.69 -6.74 -9.43
CA ALA A 55 -13.32 -6.71 -9.96
C ALA A 55 -12.96 -5.31 -10.50
N GLU A 56 -13.88 -4.66 -11.21
CA GLU A 56 -13.70 -3.31 -11.72
C GLU A 56 -13.59 -2.27 -10.59
N GLN A 57 -14.44 -2.37 -9.56
CA GLN A 57 -14.36 -1.49 -8.39
C GLN A 57 -13.02 -1.61 -7.67
N GLU A 58 -12.55 -2.83 -7.43
CA GLU A 58 -11.24 -3.06 -6.79
C GLU A 58 -10.09 -2.51 -7.65
N HIS A 59 -10.14 -2.70 -8.97
CA HIS A 59 -9.11 -2.19 -9.86
C HIS A 59 -9.08 -0.65 -9.89
N LYS A 60 -10.24 0.00 -9.96
CA LYS A 60 -10.35 1.47 -9.93
C LYS A 60 -9.85 2.05 -8.61
N ALA A 61 -10.16 1.42 -7.48
CA ALA A 61 -9.65 1.85 -6.18
C ALA A 61 -8.11 1.86 -6.12
N LYS A 62 -7.42 0.95 -6.82
CA LYS A 62 -5.95 0.93 -6.87
C LYS A 62 -5.33 2.15 -7.55
N GLN A 63 -6.12 2.89 -8.34
CA GLN A 63 -5.69 4.08 -9.09
C GLN A 63 -5.84 5.37 -8.26
N ASP A 64 -6.51 5.33 -7.11
CA ASP A 64 -6.63 6.48 -6.23
C ASP A 64 -5.33 6.70 -5.43
N ALA A 65 -4.59 7.75 -5.78
CA ALA A 65 -3.36 8.14 -5.07
C ALA A 65 -3.65 8.72 -3.68
N ALA A 66 -4.87 9.18 -3.44
CA ALA A 66 -5.29 9.82 -2.19
C ALA A 66 -5.88 8.82 -1.18
N ASP A 67 -5.98 7.54 -1.52
CA ASP A 67 -6.42 6.49 -0.60
C ASP A 67 -5.49 6.49 0.64
N PRO A 68 -6.01 6.87 1.82
CA PRO A 68 -5.21 6.92 3.05
C PRO A 68 -4.86 5.52 3.57
N GLY A 69 -5.40 4.47 2.96
CA GLY A 69 -5.32 3.10 3.42
C GLY A 69 -6.12 2.87 4.70
N LEU A 70 -5.83 1.73 5.34
CA LEU A 70 -6.48 1.35 6.58
C LEU A 70 -6.05 2.28 7.72
N HIS A 71 -7.01 2.97 8.32
CA HIS A 71 -6.80 3.87 9.45
C HIS A 71 -7.89 3.64 10.50
N ALA A 72 -7.59 3.99 11.76
CA ALA A 72 -8.52 3.83 12.88
C ALA A 72 -8.72 5.15 13.62
N LYS A 73 -9.95 5.39 14.06
CA LYS A 73 -10.29 6.46 14.99
C LYS A 73 -10.86 5.84 16.25
N LEU A 74 -10.11 5.93 17.34
CA LEU A 74 -10.47 5.32 18.62
C LEU A 74 -11.24 6.31 19.48
N SER A 75 -12.36 5.86 20.05
CA SER A 75 -13.16 6.62 21.03
C SER A 75 -12.88 6.21 22.48
N TYR A 76 -11.98 5.26 22.69
CA TYR A 76 -11.58 4.74 23.99
C TYR A 76 -10.07 4.45 24.01
N ASP A 77 -9.50 4.34 25.20
CA ASP A 77 -8.12 3.92 25.37
C ASP A 77 -8.03 2.39 25.25
N ILE A 78 -7.35 1.92 24.21
CA ILE A 78 -7.12 0.49 23.96
C ILE A 78 -6.30 -0.18 25.06
N ASN A 79 -5.55 0.59 25.86
CA ASN A 79 -4.74 0.08 26.96
C ASN A 79 -5.49 0.06 28.28
N HIS A 80 -6.71 0.62 28.33
CA HIS A 80 -7.53 0.60 29.53
C HIS A 80 -8.23 -0.75 29.66
N ASP A 81 -7.67 -1.61 30.51
CA ASP A 81 -8.31 -2.87 30.90
C ASP A 81 -9.46 -2.60 31.89
N VAL A 82 -10.64 -2.36 31.32
CA VAL A 82 -11.89 -2.19 32.08
C VAL A 82 -12.28 -3.42 32.92
N ALA A 83 -11.74 -4.60 32.59
CA ALA A 83 -12.06 -5.85 33.26
C ALA A 83 -11.12 -6.15 34.44
N ALA A 84 -9.95 -5.51 34.53
CA ALA A 84 -8.98 -5.71 35.61
C ALA A 84 -9.60 -5.67 37.03
N PRO A 85 -10.53 -4.75 37.38
CA PRO A 85 -11.17 -4.73 38.70
C PRO A 85 -12.09 -5.93 39.02
N TYR A 86 -12.48 -6.70 37.99
CA TYR A 86 -13.42 -7.82 38.11
C TYR A 86 -12.71 -9.18 38.04
N ILE A 87 -11.52 -9.24 37.44
CA ILE A 87 -10.74 -10.49 37.27
C ILE A 87 -9.89 -10.80 38.52
N ALA A 88 -9.51 -9.80 39.32
CA ALA A 88 -8.72 -9.98 40.55
C ALA A 88 -9.54 -10.36 41.80
N LYS A 89 -10.83 -10.68 41.66
CA LYS A 89 -11.66 -11.15 42.78
C LYS A 89 -11.60 -12.67 42.89
N GLY A 90 -10.44 -13.20 43.28
CA GLY A 90 -10.34 -14.56 43.78
C GLY A 90 -11.15 -14.70 45.07
N ILE A 91 -12.28 -15.39 44.98
CA ILE A 91 -12.78 -16.22 46.09
C ILE A 91 -12.10 -17.57 45.94
#